data_AF-A0A3N0FZM7-F1
#
_entry.id   AF-A0A3N0FZM7-F1
#
_cell.length_a   1.000
_cell.length_b   1.000
_cell.length_c   1.000
_cell.angle_alpha   90.00
_cell.angle_beta   90.00
_cell.angle_gamma   90.00
#
_symmetry.space_group_name_H-M   'P 1'
#
loop_
_entity.id
_entity.type
_entity.pdbx_description
1 polymer ?
#
loop_
_entity_poly.entity_id
_entity_poly.type
_entity_poly.pdbx_seq_one_letter_code
_entity_poly.pdbx_strand_id
1 'polypeptide(L)'
;MALSAHPLLITGHPFEWLTIPGLDRLACTFICHQPPLILVSVSALSLSGLLAEVVNQPVWDTVRIFGAAALSRYIGENARHSQLVVFDSLSDETSCALEFAILDEAGWQRHVAASTKQVIRQAVLQPDTIACDYLPARVGTAFSLVHRVPASLG
;
A
#
# COMPACT_ATOMS: atom_id res chain seq x y z
N MET A 1 10.64 -28.89 -0.95
CA MET A 1 10.52 -27.94 -2.07
C MET A 1 10.25 -26.57 -1.46
N ALA A 2 11.27 -25.71 -1.37
CA ALA A 2 11.06 -24.35 -0.91
C ALA A 2 10.43 -23.57 -2.07
N LEU A 3 9.18 -23.16 -1.92
CA LEU A 3 8.62 -22.07 -2.72
C LEU A 3 9.57 -20.89 -2.53
N SER A 4 10.15 -20.41 -3.62
CA SER A 4 10.98 -19.22 -3.65
C SER A 4 10.13 -18.03 -3.22
N ALA A 5 10.01 -17.80 -1.92
CA ALA A 5 9.43 -16.58 -1.39
C ALA A 5 10.32 -15.43 -1.91
N HIS A 6 9.78 -14.60 -2.79
CA HIS A 6 10.49 -13.38 -3.18
C HIS A 6 10.84 -12.63 -1.90
N PRO A 7 12.11 -12.25 -1.66
CA PRO A 7 12.55 -11.65 -0.40
C PRO A 7 11.81 -10.34 -0.07
N LEU A 8 11.11 -9.77 -1.06
CA LEU A 8 10.27 -8.59 -0.94
C LEU A 8 8.89 -8.86 -0.34
N LEU A 9 8.29 -10.04 -0.56
CA LEU A 9 6.89 -10.30 -0.19
C LEU A 9 6.81 -11.11 1.10
N ILE A 10 6.10 -10.60 2.11
CA ILE A 10 5.96 -11.30 3.40
C ILE A 10 5.24 -12.65 3.22
N THR A 11 4.24 -12.67 2.34
CA THR A 11 3.37 -13.83 2.18
C THR A 11 3.73 -14.70 0.99
N GLY A 12 4.75 -14.28 0.21
CA GLY A 12 5.13 -14.92 -1.05
C GLY A 12 4.14 -14.66 -2.20
N HIS A 13 3.04 -13.95 -1.97
CA HIS A 13 2.04 -13.61 -2.98
C HIS A 13 2.08 -12.12 -3.36
N PRO A 14 1.94 -11.78 -4.65
CA PRO A 14 2.04 -10.40 -5.11
C PRO A 14 0.83 -9.57 -4.66
N PHE A 15 -0.31 -10.19 -4.40
CA PHE A 15 -1.43 -9.56 -3.71
C PHE A 15 -2.22 -10.58 -2.87
N GLU A 16 -3.01 -10.07 -1.93
CA GLU A 16 -3.99 -10.79 -1.13
C GLU A 16 -5.30 -10.00 -1.02
N TRP A 17 -6.38 -10.71 -0.67
CA TRP A 17 -7.66 -10.09 -0.36
C TRP A 17 -7.83 -9.95 1.15
N LEU A 18 -7.91 -8.71 1.63
CA LEU A 18 -8.32 -8.37 2.99
C LEU A 18 -9.84 -8.23 3.05
N THR A 19 -10.51 -9.09 3.81
CA THR A 19 -11.93 -8.93 4.11
C THR A 19 -12.10 -8.06 5.34
N ILE A 20 -12.72 -6.89 5.19
CA ILE A 20 -12.94 -5.96 6.30
C ILE A 20 -14.45 -5.76 6.50
N PRO A 21 -15.00 -6.09 7.68
CA PRO A 21 -16.41 -5.86 7.98
C PRO A 21 -16.81 -4.40 7.74
N GLY A 22 -17.82 -4.19 6.90
CA GLY A 22 -18.31 -2.86 6.53
C GLY A 22 -17.55 -2.14 5.40
N LEU A 23 -16.42 -2.68 4.94
CA LEU A 23 -15.61 -2.13 3.83
C LEU A 23 -15.39 -3.13 2.67
N ASP A 24 -16.03 -4.30 2.73
CA ASP A 24 -15.91 -5.41 1.76
C ASP A 24 -14.47 -5.93 1.62
N ARG A 25 -14.13 -6.51 0.47
CA ARG A 25 -12.82 -7.10 0.15
C ARG A 25 -11.93 -6.07 -0.53
N LEU A 26 -10.74 -5.91 0.03
CA LEU A 26 -9.74 -4.95 -0.40
C LEU A 26 -8.50 -5.71 -0.87
N ALA A 27 -8.00 -5.40 -2.07
CA ALA A 27 -6.77 -6.01 -2.55
C ALA A 27 -5.56 -5.29 -1.94
N CYS A 28 -4.58 -6.04 -1.45
CA CYS A 28 -3.37 -5.48 -0.85
C CYS A 28 -2.12 -6.29 -1.16
N THR A 29 -0.95 -5.67 -1.05
CA THR A 29 0.35 -6.35 -1.10
C THR A 29 1.09 -6.19 0.22
N PHE A 30 1.72 -7.25 0.71
CA PHE A 30 2.47 -7.23 1.97
C PHE A 30 3.98 -7.29 1.75
N ILE A 31 4.69 -6.26 2.18
CA ILE A 31 6.11 -6.06 1.85
C ILE A 31 7.01 -6.21 3.08
N CYS A 32 8.07 -7.00 2.92
CA CYS A 32 9.16 -7.19 3.87
C CYS A 32 9.97 -5.89 4.01
N HIS A 33 9.74 -5.16 5.09
CA HIS A 33 10.46 -3.97 5.48
C HIS A 33 10.42 -3.83 7.01
N GLN A 34 11.21 -2.92 7.58
CA GLN A 34 11.13 -2.57 8.99
C GLN A 34 10.86 -1.07 9.13
N PRO A 35 9.63 -0.66 9.51
CA PRO A 35 8.44 -1.49 9.78
C PRO A 35 7.84 -2.17 8.53
N PRO A 36 7.07 -3.27 8.66
CA PRO A 36 6.39 -3.93 7.54
C PRO A 36 5.43 -2.99 6.81
N LEU A 37 5.24 -3.15 5.50
CA LEU A 37 4.35 -2.30 4.71
C LEU A 37 3.15 -3.10 4.18
N ILE A 38 1.98 -2.48 4.26
CA ILE A 38 0.73 -2.94 3.66
C ILE A 38 0.41 -1.97 2.53
N LEU A 39 0.43 -2.43 1.29
CA LEU A 39 0.21 -1.60 0.11
C LEU A 39 -1.21 -1.77 -0.39
N VAL A 40 -1.94 -0.68 -0.57
CA VAL A 40 -3.31 -0.65 -1.10
C VAL A 40 -3.45 0.53 -2.07
N SER A 41 -4.51 0.57 -2.85
CA SER A 41 -4.84 1.72 -3.68
C SER A 41 -6.01 2.53 -3.13
N VAL A 42 -6.06 3.83 -3.46
CA VAL A 42 -7.20 4.69 -3.16
C VAL A 42 -8.49 4.13 -3.76
N SER A 43 -8.43 3.64 -5.01
CA SER A 43 -9.62 3.11 -5.71
C SER A 43 -10.13 1.80 -5.13
N ALA A 44 -9.37 1.11 -4.27
CA ALA A 44 -9.83 -0.12 -3.62
C ALA A 44 -11.06 0.13 -2.74
N LEU A 45 -11.22 1.32 -2.17
CA LEU A 45 -12.42 1.69 -1.41
C LEU A 45 -13.56 2.20 -2.30
N SER A 46 -13.26 2.75 -3.48
CA SER A 46 -14.26 3.09 -4.49
C SER A 46 -15.03 1.87 -4.98
N LEU A 47 -14.36 0.72 -5.09
CA LEU A 47 -14.99 -0.56 -5.42
C LEU A 47 -15.94 -1.05 -4.32
N SER A 48 -15.69 -0.67 -3.07
CA SER A 48 -16.57 -0.95 -1.92
C SER A 48 -17.76 0.00 -1.80
N GLY A 49 -17.98 0.89 -2.78
CA GLY A 49 -19.07 1.86 -2.79
C GLY A 49 -18.82 3.12 -1.96
N LEU A 50 -17.63 3.28 -1.36
CA LEU A 50 -17.21 4.50 -0.69
C LEU A 50 -16.46 5.39 -1.69
N LEU A 51 -16.97 6.60 -1.95
CA LEU A 51 -16.26 7.55 -2.81
C LEU A 51 -14.87 7.87 -2.21
N ALA A 52 -13.81 7.68 -2.99
CA ALA A 52 -12.43 7.99 -2.61
C ALA A 52 -12.26 9.39 -1.98
N GLU A 53 -13.01 10.37 -2.46
CA GLU A 53 -13.00 11.77 -1.98
C GLU A 53 -13.59 11.94 -0.56
N VAL A 54 -14.32 10.93 -0.06
CA VAL A 54 -15.03 10.96 1.24
C VAL A 54 -14.31 10.11 2.30
N VAL A 55 -13.24 9.40 1.94
CA VAL A 55 -12.55 8.50 2.86
C VAL A 55 -11.71 9.30 3.87
N ASN A 56 -12.16 9.30 5.13
CA ASN A 56 -11.46 9.93 6.24
C ASN A 56 -10.40 8.99 6.87
N GLN A 57 -9.50 9.55 7.69
CA GLN A 57 -8.43 8.79 8.35
C GLN A 57 -8.91 7.53 9.09
N PRO A 58 -10.03 7.53 9.85
CA PRO A 58 -10.52 6.34 10.54
C PRO A 58 -10.73 5.10 9.65
N VAL A 59 -11.15 5.29 8.40
CA VAL A 59 -11.31 4.17 7.44
C VAL A 59 -9.94 3.59 7.09
N TRP A 60 -8.96 4.43 6.81
CA TRP A 60 -7.59 3.98 6.54
C TRP A 60 -6.92 3.34 7.75
N ASP A 61 -7.17 3.85 8.96
CA ASP A 61 -6.74 3.20 10.20
C ASP A 61 -7.34 1.79 10.34
N THR A 62 -8.61 1.63 9.98
CA THR A 62 -9.27 0.31 9.95
C THR A 62 -8.56 -0.63 8.96
N VAL A 63 -8.25 -0.17 7.74
CA VAL A 63 -7.51 -0.96 6.76
C VAL A 63 -6.13 -1.37 7.30
N ARG A 64 -5.39 -0.45 7.93
CA ARG A 64 -4.09 -0.73 8.55
C ARG A 64 -4.20 -1.79 9.65
N ILE A 65 -5.18 -1.68 10.54
CA ILE A 65 -5.42 -2.62 11.65
C ILE A 65 -5.74 -4.02 11.13
N PHE A 66 -6.64 -4.13 10.16
CA PHE A 66 -7.00 -5.42 9.57
C PHE A 66 -5.86 -6.03 8.75
N GLY A 67 -5.10 -5.20 8.03
CA GLY A 67 -3.88 -5.63 7.35
C GLY A 67 -2.82 -6.15 8.33
N ALA A 68 -2.59 -5.46 9.45
CA ALA A 68 -1.71 -5.92 10.51
C ALA A 68 -2.19 -7.25 11.13
N ALA A 69 -3.50 -7.39 11.36
CA ALA A 69 -4.07 -8.64 11.84
C ALA A 69 -3.85 -9.79 10.84
N ALA A 70 -4.00 -9.55 9.54
CA ALA A 70 -3.72 -10.55 8.51
C ALA A 70 -2.24 -10.96 8.48
N LEU A 71 -1.32 -10.00 8.68
CA LEU A 71 0.13 -10.21 8.73
C LEU A 71 0.61 -10.99 9.96
N SER A 72 -0.13 -10.94 11.07
CA SER A 72 0.27 -11.57 12.35
C SER A 72 0.59 -13.06 12.21
N ARG A 73 -0.06 -13.78 11.29
CA ARG A 73 0.20 -15.21 11.02
C ARG A 73 1.57 -15.49 10.41
N TYR A 74 2.21 -14.49 9.79
CA TYR A 74 3.49 -14.63 9.10
C TYR A 74 4.66 -14.07 9.93
N ILE A 75 4.44 -12.95 10.62
CA ILE A 75 5.51 -12.21 11.32
C ILE A 75 5.22 -11.96 12.80
N GLY A 76 4.18 -12.58 13.35
CA GLY A 76 3.81 -12.49 14.77
C GLY A 76 3.47 -11.07 15.22
N GLU A 77 3.86 -10.74 16.45
CA GLU A 77 3.55 -9.45 17.09
C GLU A 77 4.13 -8.24 16.33
N ASN A 78 5.19 -8.44 15.56
CA ASN A 78 5.80 -7.37 14.75
C ASN A 78 4.81 -6.76 13.75
N ALA A 79 3.76 -7.50 13.38
CA ALA A 79 2.72 -7.01 12.47
C ALA A 79 1.99 -5.77 13.01
N ARG A 80 1.92 -5.56 14.33
CA ARG A 80 1.27 -4.37 14.91
C ARG A 80 1.92 -3.06 14.46
N HIS A 81 3.22 -3.09 14.18
CA HIS A 81 4.01 -1.94 13.74
C HIS A 81 3.88 -1.69 12.24
N SER A 82 3.04 -2.43 11.52
CA SER A 82 2.89 -2.28 10.07
C SER A 82 2.36 -0.90 9.70
N GLN A 83 2.93 -0.34 8.64
CA GLN A 83 2.50 0.91 8.05
C GLN A 83 1.63 0.63 6.83
N LEU A 84 0.59 1.44 6.63
CA LEU A 84 -0.23 1.39 5.44
C LEU A 84 0.32 2.38 4.41
N VAL A 85 0.59 1.90 3.21
CA VAL A 85 0.97 2.68 2.04
C VAL A 85 -0.24 2.71 1.11
N VAL A 86 -0.76 3.90 0.85
CA VAL A 86 -1.91 4.10 -0.03
C VAL A 86 -1.42 4.75 -1.32
N PHE A 87 -1.63 4.09 -2.45
CA PHE A 87 -1.29 4.61 -3.78
C PHE A 87 -2.45 5.33 -4.43
N ASP A 88 -2.13 6.43 -5.10
CA ASP A 88 -3.03 7.15 -5.99
C ASP A 88 -2.36 7.33 -7.34
N SER A 89 -3.13 7.14 -8.42
CA SER A 89 -2.65 7.41 -9.77
C SER A 89 -2.88 8.88 -10.07
N LEU A 90 -1.84 9.61 -10.45
CA LEU A 90 -2.02 10.94 -11.03
C LEU A 90 -2.92 10.83 -12.26
N SER A 91 -4.00 11.58 -12.25
CA SER A 91 -4.97 11.68 -13.35
C SER A 91 -4.37 12.31 -14.62
N ASP A 92 -3.15 12.84 -14.55
CA ASP A 92 -2.42 13.37 -15.68
C ASP A 92 -1.59 12.26 -16.34
N GLU A 93 -2.13 11.66 -17.41
CA GLU A 93 -1.52 10.59 -18.23
C GLU A 93 -0.10 10.92 -18.76
N THR A 94 0.33 12.16 -18.64
CA THR A 94 1.64 12.66 -19.07
C THR A 94 2.74 12.49 -18.01
N SER A 95 2.38 12.34 -16.73
CA SER A 95 3.34 12.23 -15.65
C SER A 95 3.60 10.76 -15.30
N CYS A 96 4.85 10.30 -15.47
CA CYS A 96 5.30 8.98 -15.02
C CYS A 96 5.51 8.97 -13.49
N ALA A 97 4.54 9.49 -12.74
CA ALA A 97 4.63 9.75 -11.31
C ALA A 97 3.52 8.96 -10.60
N LEU A 98 3.92 8.18 -9.60
CA LEU A 98 3.02 7.45 -8.72
C LEU A 98 3.01 8.14 -7.37
N GLU A 99 1.82 8.50 -6.91
CA GLU A 99 1.63 9.15 -5.63
C GLU A 99 1.38 8.13 -4.54
N PHE A 100 1.92 8.39 -3.36
CA PHE A 100 1.66 7.56 -2.21
C PHE A 100 1.65 8.38 -0.93
N ALA A 101 0.87 7.89 0.04
CA ALA A 101 0.86 8.37 1.41
C ALA A 101 1.17 7.20 2.36
N ILE A 102 1.79 7.49 3.51
CA ILE A 102 2.04 6.48 4.55
C ILE A 102 1.26 6.84 5.81
N LEU A 103 0.53 5.86 6.36
CA LEU A 103 -0.21 5.94 7.61
C LEU A 103 0.36 4.93 8.61
N ASP A 104 0.62 5.36 9.83
CA ASP A 104 0.93 4.49 10.96
C ASP A 104 0.11 4.84 12.20
N GLU A 105 0.46 4.29 13.37
CA GLU A 105 -0.23 4.55 14.63
C GLU A 105 -0.23 6.03 15.04
N ALA A 106 0.73 6.83 14.58
CA ALA A 106 0.81 8.27 14.84
C ALA A 106 0.05 9.11 13.80
N GLY A 107 -0.51 8.48 12.77
CA GLY A 107 -1.24 9.15 11.69
C GLY A 107 -0.44 9.25 10.39
N TRP A 108 -0.83 10.18 9.52
CA TRP A 108 -0.18 10.37 8.22
C TRP A 108 1.23 10.91 8.38
N GLN A 109 2.17 10.18 7.79
CA GLN A 109 3.58 10.51 7.87
C GLN A 109 3.89 11.72 7.00
N ARG A 110 4.65 12.67 7.54
CA ARG A 110 5.15 13.83 6.78
C ARG A 110 6.46 13.53 6.07
N HIS A 111 7.21 12.56 6.57
CA HIS A 111 8.55 12.21 6.10
C HIS A 111 8.64 10.71 5.88
N VAL A 112 9.38 10.31 4.85
CA VAL A 112 9.55 8.91 4.48
C VAL A 112 11.03 8.65 4.29
N ALA A 113 11.53 7.60 4.95
CA ALA A 113 12.91 7.18 4.82
C ALA A 113 13.23 6.77 3.37
N ALA A 114 14.47 7.01 2.94
CA ALA A 114 14.92 6.63 1.60
C ALA A 114 14.80 5.10 1.38
N SER A 115 15.03 4.31 2.42
CA SER A 115 14.87 2.84 2.41
C SER A 115 13.43 2.44 2.08
N THR A 116 12.44 3.08 2.73
CA THR A 116 11.02 2.83 2.48
C THR A 116 10.65 3.15 1.04
N LYS A 117 11.11 4.29 0.51
CA LYS A 117 10.88 4.66 -0.90
C LYS A 117 11.49 3.65 -1.88
N GLN A 118 12.69 3.15 -1.57
CA GLN A 118 13.37 2.15 -2.40
C GLN A 118 12.60 0.83 -2.43
N VAL A 119 12.09 0.39 -1.28
CA VAL A 119 11.29 -0.84 -1.18
C VAL A 119 9.94 -0.69 -1.87
N ILE A 120 9.28 0.46 -1.74
CA ILE A 120 8.07 0.78 -2.51
C ILE A 120 8.34 0.73 -4.02
N ARG A 121 9.47 1.30 -4.48
CA ARG A 121 9.88 1.24 -5.89
C ARG A 121 10.07 -0.20 -6.36
N GLN A 122 10.64 -1.08 -5.54
CA GLN A 122 10.78 -2.50 -5.86
C GLN A 122 9.41 -3.18 -5.96
N ALA A 123 8.47 -2.87 -5.07
CA ALA A 123 7.12 -3.42 -5.11
C ALA A 123 6.41 -3.02 -6.41
N VAL A 124 6.49 -1.74 -6.79
CA VAL A 124 5.93 -1.21 -8.03
C VAL A 124 6.48 -1.91 -9.29
N LEU A 125 7.75 -2.31 -9.26
CA LEU A 125 8.38 -3.05 -10.36
C LEU A 125 8.14 -4.57 -10.32
N GLN A 126 7.55 -5.08 -9.23
CA GLN A 126 7.24 -6.49 -9.11
C GLN A 126 5.88 -6.77 -9.76
N PRO A 127 5.81 -7.69 -10.76
CA PRO A 127 4.58 -8.03 -11.45
C PRO A 127 3.47 -8.46 -10.50
N ASP A 128 2.23 -8.15 -10.89
CA ASP A 128 0.98 -8.53 -10.22
C ASP A 128 0.79 -7.96 -8.81
N THR A 129 1.68 -7.07 -8.35
CA THR A 129 1.46 -6.32 -7.11
C THR A 129 0.44 -5.20 -7.35
N ILE A 130 -0.28 -4.82 -6.30
CA ILE A 130 -1.22 -3.69 -6.37
C ILE A 130 -0.52 -2.41 -6.82
N ALA A 131 0.76 -2.24 -6.45
CA ALA A 131 1.52 -1.07 -6.85
C ALA A 131 1.93 -1.09 -8.34
N CYS A 132 2.13 -2.27 -8.92
CA CYS A 132 2.44 -2.45 -10.35
C CYS A 132 1.22 -2.12 -11.22
N ASP A 133 0.02 -2.53 -10.81
CA ASP A 133 -1.23 -2.25 -11.54
C ASP A 133 -1.53 -0.75 -11.65
N TYR A 134 -0.94 0.06 -10.77
CA TYR A 134 -1.09 1.51 -10.74
C TYR A 134 0.01 2.26 -11.49
N LEU A 135 0.94 1.57 -12.15
CA LEU A 135 1.82 2.20 -13.12
C LEU A 135 1.05 2.55 -14.40
N PRO A 136 1.25 3.74 -14.99
CA PRO A 136 0.70 4.02 -16.31
C PRO A 136 1.25 3.00 -17.31
N ALA A 137 0.39 2.41 -18.13
CA ALA A 137 0.66 1.25 -19.00
C ALA A 137 1.80 1.42 -20.03
N ARG A 138 2.47 2.58 -20.07
CA ARG A 138 3.53 2.95 -21.02
C ARG A 138 4.88 3.26 -20.37
N VAL A 139 5.00 3.13 -19.05
CA VAL A 139 6.22 3.50 -18.34
C VAL A 139 7.04 2.24 -18.10
N GLY A 140 8.21 2.16 -18.75
CA GLY A 140 9.24 1.20 -18.39
C GLY A 140 9.80 1.45 -16.97
N THR A 141 11.04 1.08 -16.71
CA THR A 141 11.71 1.24 -15.40
C THR A 141 11.88 2.69 -14.90
N ALA A 142 11.41 3.70 -15.64
CA ALA A 142 11.62 5.12 -15.37
C ALA A 142 10.33 5.81 -14.87
N PHE A 143 10.03 5.66 -13.57
CA PHE A 143 8.96 6.38 -12.89
C PHE A 143 9.46 7.11 -11.63
N SER A 144 8.75 8.17 -11.24
CA SER A 144 8.97 8.89 -9.99
C SER A 144 7.95 8.48 -8.93
N LEU A 145 8.40 8.43 -7.68
CA LEU A 145 7.55 8.23 -6.52
C LEU A 145 7.41 9.55 -5.78
N VAL A 146 6.17 10.03 -5.65
CA VAL A 146 5.85 11.30 -5.01
C VAL A 146 5.11 11.01 -3.72
N HIS A 147 5.77 11.29 -2.59
CA HIS A 147 5.12 11.18 -1.28
C HIS A 147 4.24 12.41 -1.05
N ARG A 148 2.97 12.19 -0.71
CA ARG A 148 2.03 13.24 -0.34
C ARG A 148 1.39 12.96 1.01
N VAL A 149 1.13 14.03 1.74
CA VAL A 149 0.27 13.98 2.92
C VAL A 149 -1.14 14.33 2.45
N PRO A 150 -2.16 13.49 2.68
CA PRO A 150 -3.53 13.79 2.25
C PRO A 150 -3.99 15.14 2.80
N ALA A 151 -4.58 15.97 1.92
CA ALA A 151 -4.93 17.37 2.22
C ALA A 151 -6.16 17.54 3.13
N SER A 152 -6.77 16.46 3.61
CA SER A 152 -8.04 16.47 4.35
C SER A 152 -7.91 16.42 5.88
N LEU A 153 -6.72 16.64 6.47
CA LEU A 153 -6.51 16.53 7.93
C LEU A 153 -5.66 17.69 8.49
N GLY A 154 -6.21 18.89 8.40
CA GLY A 154 -5.87 20.05 9.22
C GLY A 154 -7.15 20.64 9.81
#